data_AF-A0A930KB20-F1
#
_entry.id   AF-A0A930KB20-F1
#
_cell.length_a   1.000
_cell.length_b   1.000
_cell.length_c   1.000
_cell.angle_alpha   90.00
_cell.angle_beta   90.00
_cell.angle_gamma   90.00
#
_symmetry.space_group_name_H-M   'P 1'
#
loop_
_entity.id
_entity.type
_entity.pdbx_description
1 polymer ?
#
loop_
_entity_poly.entity_id
_entity_poly.type
_entity_poly.pdbx_seq_one_letter_code
_entity_poly.pdbx_strand_id
1 'polypeptide(L)' 'PYLEGIETLVVNALRWEREHHSHQLISEAIDFSRKIGAKRTYLTHLTHKIGLHEEAQKLLPNDVFFAYDGLKIHV' A
#
# COMPACT_ATOMS: atom_id res chain seq x y z
N PRO A 1 -11.02 -18.06 5.65
CA PRO A 1 -10.26 -16.79 5.54
C PRO A 1 -11.27 -15.65 5.37
N TYR A 2 -11.07 -14.47 5.96
CA TYR A 2 -12.07 -13.38 5.84
C TYR A 2 -11.94 -12.56 4.54
N LEU A 3 -10.83 -12.72 3.80
CA LEU A 3 -10.55 -11.98 2.57
C LEU A 3 -10.21 -12.99 1.46
N GLU A 4 -11.08 -13.08 0.46
CA GLU A 4 -10.93 -13.94 -0.72
C GLU A 4 -11.46 -13.21 -1.96
N GLY A 5 -10.87 -13.45 -3.13
CA GLY A 5 -11.34 -12.87 -4.40
C GLY A 5 -11.21 -11.33 -4.48
N ILE A 6 -10.27 -10.73 -3.76
CA ILE A 6 -10.13 -9.26 -3.68
C ILE A 6 -9.55 -8.70 -4.97
N GLU A 7 -10.31 -7.87 -5.68
CA GLU A 7 -9.79 -7.18 -6.87
C GLU A 7 -9.00 -5.92 -6.52
N THR A 8 -9.49 -5.15 -5.55
CA THR A 8 -8.84 -3.91 -5.12
C THR A 8 -8.74 -3.87 -3.59
N LEU A 9 -7.53 -3.69 -3.08
CA LEU A 9 -7.22 -3.58 -1.66
C LEU A 9 -6.75 -2.17 -1.32
N VAL A 10 -7.27 -1.57 -0.24
CA VAL A 10 -6.71 -0.37 0.38
C VAL A 10 -6.18 -0.76 1.75
N VAL A 11 -4.90 -0.49 2.05
CA VAL A 11 -4.24 -0.96 3.28
C VAL A 11 -3.22 0.06 3.80
N ASN A 12 -2.96 0.05 5.10
CA ASN A 12 -1.97 0.94 5.72
C ASN A 12 -0.54 0.59 5.29
N ALA A 13 0.29 1.61 5.09
CA ALA A 13 1.73 1.49 4.94
C ALA A 13 2.40 2.79 5.42
N LEU A 14 3.19 2.72 6.48
CA LEU A 14 3.64 3.92 7.18
C LEU A 14 4.84 4.60 6.51
N ARG A 15 5.85 3.81 6.16
CA ARG A 15 7.17 4.24 5.65
C ARG A 15 7.99 3.06 5.15
N TRP A 16 9.15 3.34 4.55
CA TRP A 16 10.07 2.34 4.01
C TRP A 16 10.75 1.47 5.08
N GLU A 17 11.21 2.09 6.16
CA GLU A 17 12.11 1.46 7.12
C GLU A 17 11.70 1.74 8.57
N ARG A 18 12.36 1.04 9.51
CA ARG A 18 12.14 1.08 10.97
C ARG A 18 10.73 0.64 11.33
N GLU A 19 10.63 -0.60 11.77
CA GLU A 19 9.39 -1.23 12.21
C GLU A 19 8.57 -0.34 13.15
N HIS A 20 7.24 -0.55 13.14
CA HIS A 20 6.32 0.16 14.00
C HIS A 20 5.29 -0.82 14.57
N HIS A 21 5.16 -0.84 15.89
CA HIS A 21 4.33 -1.80 16.63
C HIS A 21 2.85 -1.83 16.17
N SER A 22 2.33 -0.72 15.66
CA SER A 22 0.91 -0.61 15.28
C SER A 22 0.65 -0.44 13.78
N HIS A 23 1.68 -0.33 12.93
CA HIS A 23 1.50 -0.04 11.51
C HIS A 23 2.57 -0.75 10.67
N GLN A 24 2.13 -1.26 9.53
CA GLN A 24 3.01 -1.92 8.56
C GLN A 24 3.98 -0.93 7.90
N LEU A 25 5.18 -1.41 7.59
CA LEU A 25 6.05 -0.84 6.58
C LEU A 25 5.48 -1.05 5.18
N ILE A 26 6.01 -0.32 4.20
CA ILE A 26 5.59 -0.45 2.80
C ILE A 26 5.82 -1.87 2.27
N SER A 27 6.98 -2.48 2.57
CA SER A 27 7.27 -3.86 2.19
C SER A 27 6.30 -4.87 2.80
N GLU A 28 5.97 -4.71 4.09
CA GLU A 28 5.03 -5.58 4.81
C GLU A 28 3.61 -5.49 4.25
N ALA A 29 3.18 -4.28 3.86
CA ALA A 29 1.87 -4.07 3.22
C ALA A 29 1.80 -4.71 1.83
N ILE A 30 2.89 -4.64 1.05
CA ILE A 30 3.02 -5.31 -0.25
C ILE A 30 2.98 -6.84 -0.07
N ASP A 31 3.70 -7.37 0.90
CA ASP A 31 3.69 -8.83 1.15
C ASP A 31 2.33 -9.31 1.65
N PHE A 32 1.64 -8.50 2.45
CA PHE A 32 0.28 -8.77 2.86
C PHE A 32 -0.70 -8.78 1.68
N SER A 33 -0.62 -7.81 0.76
CA SER A 33 -1.50 -7.78 -0.40
C SER A 33 -1.30 -8.97 -1.33
N ARG A 34 -0.04 -9.42 -1.50
CA ARG A 34 0.31 -10.64 -2.24
C ARG A 34 -0.26 -11.89 -1.59
N LYS A 35 -0.17 -12.01 -0.26
CA LYS A 35 -0.74 -13.15 0.48
C LYS A 35 -2.27 -13.24 0.34
N ILE A 36 -2.94 -12.09 0.23
CA ILE A 36 -4.38 -12.02 -0.04
C ILE A 36 -4.71 -12.34 -1.50
N GLY A 37 -3.76 -12.15 -2.42
CA GLY A 37 -3.99 -12.28 -3.86
C GLY A 37 -4.74 -11.09 -4.46
N ALA A 38 -4.55 -9.88 -3.89
CA ALA A 38 -5.18 -8.67 -4.40
C ALA A 38 -4.62 -8.31 -5.80
N LYS A 39 -5.49 -8.01 -6.77
CA LYS A 39 -5.05 -7.63 -8.14
C LYS A 39 -4.47 -6.23 -8.21
N ARG A 40 -4.97 -5.29 -7.40
CA ARG A 40 -4.49 -3.91 -7.27
C ARG A 40 -4.48 -3.50 -5.80
N THR A 41 -3.44 -2.80 -5.38
CA THR A 41 -3.27 -2.36 -3.99
C THR A 41 -3.02 -0.86 -3.91
N TYR A 42 -3.73 -0.18 -3.02
CA TYR A 42 -3.50 1.22 -2.68
C TYR A 42 -3.04 1.35 -1.24
N LEU A 43 -1.88 1.97 -1.06
CA LEU A 43 -1.23 2.18 0.23
C LEU A 43 -1.66 3.53 0.81
N THR A 44 -2.21 3.53 2.02
CA THR A 44 -2.64 4.72 2.76
C THR A 44 -1.95 4.84 4.11
N HIS A 45 -2.25 5.88 4.88
CA HIS A 45 -1.67 6.14 6.21
C HIS A 45 -0.14 6.32 6.17
N LEU A 46 0.31 7.06 5.15
CA LEU A 46 1.71 7.33 4.84
C LEU A 46 2.26 8.45 5.72
N THR A 47 3.55 8.39 6.03
CA THR A 47 4.28 9.52 6.65
C THR A 47 5.12 10.24 5.60
N HIS A 48 5.57 11.46 5.90
CA HIS A 48 6.50 12.20 5.03
C HIS A 48 7.80 11.43 4.70
N LYS A 49 8.13 10.38 5.46
CA LYS A 49 9.32 9.56 5.26
C LYS A 49 9.26 8.69 4.01
N ILE A 50 8.14 8.66 3.29
CA ILE A 50 8.09 8.02 1.97
C ILE A 50 8.88 8.82 0.91
N GLY A 51 9.11 10.11 1.14
CA GLY A 51 9.70 11.02 0.16
C GLY A 51 8.66 11.68 -0.75
N LEU A 52 9.11 12.18 -1.90
CA LEU A 52 8.21 12.76 -2.91
C LEU A 52 7.37 11.65 -3.54
N HIS A 53 6.05 11.84 -3.57
CA HIS A 53 5.09 10.82 -4.02
C HIS A 53 5.45 10.24 -5.40
N GLU A 54 5.74 11.09 -6.39
CA GLU A 54 6.07 10.64 -7.75
C GLU A 54 7.37 9.82 -7.82
N GLU A 55 8.40 10.19 -7.05
CA GLU A 55 9.67 9.45 -7.01
C GLU A 55 9.53 8.14 -6.22
N ALA A 56 8.81 8.19 -5.10
CA ALA A 56 8.50 7.04 -4.27
C ALA A 56 7.68 6.00 -5.05
N GLN A 57 6.69 6.42 -5.84
CA GLN A 57 5.82 5.55 -6.62
C GLN A 57 6.60 4.70 -7.64
N LYS A 58 7.72 5.21 -8.19
CA LYS A 58 8.58 4.48 -9.13
C LYS A 58 9.27 3.27 -8.49
N LEU A 59 9.34 3.21 -7.16
CA LEU A 59 9.94 2.10 -6.41
C LEU A 59 8.92 0.98 -6.11
N LEU A 60 7.62 1.25 -6.31
CA LEU A 60 6.58 0.26 -6.06
C LEU A 60 6.42 -0.70 -7.26
N PRO A 61 5.96 -1.95 -7.03
CA PRO A 61 5.49 -2.82 -8.09
C PRO A 61 4.35 -2.18 -8.91
N ASN A 62 4.19 -2.60 -10.16
CA ASN A 62 3.22 -2.01 -11.11
C ASN A 62 1.75 -2.09 -10.67
N ASP A 63 1.41 -2.99 -9.75
CA ASP A 63 0.07 -3.24 -9.21
C ASP A 63 -0.16 -2.59 -7.83
N VAL A 64 0.82 -1.84 -7.33
CA VAL A 64 0.78 -1.18 -6.02
C VAL A 64 0.98 0.33 -6.17
N PHE A 65 0.09 1.10 -5.56
CA PHE A 65 0.04 2.55 -5.70
C PHE A 65 0.01 3.23 -4.33
N PHE A 66 0.67 4.38 -4.18
CA PHE A 66 0.40 5.26 -3.07
C PHE A 66 -0.94 5.97 -3.28
N ALA A 67 -1.81 5.92 -2.29
CA ALA A 67 -3.03 6.72 -2.29
C ALA A 67 -2.71 8.21 -2.05
N TYR A 68 -3.67 9.06 -2.38
CA TYR A 68 -3.61 10.50 -2.11
C TYR A 68 -5.01 11.03 -1.81
N ASP A 69 -5.07 12.19 -1.15
CA ASP A 69 -6.32 12.82 -0.76
C ASP A 69 -7.18 13.14 -1.98
N GLY A 70 -8.43 12.66 -1.97
CA GLY A 70 -9.36 12.84 -3.07
C GLY A 70 -9.26 11.80 -4.20
N LEU A 71 -8.35 10.81 -4.10
CA LEU A 71 -8.31 9.68 -5.02
C LEU A 71 -9.68 8.98 -5.09
N LYS A 72 -10.20 8.81 -6.30
CA LYS A 72 -11.42 8.05 -6.59
C LYS A 72 -11.08 6.77 -7.33
N ILE A 73 -11.49 5.64 -6.76
CA ILE A 73 -11.29 4.32 -7.35
C ILE A 73 -12.64 3.83 -7.86
N HIS A 74 -12.66 3.40 -9.13
CA HIS A 74 -13.82 2.71 -9.70
C HIS A 74 -13.61 1.21 -9.50
N VAL A 75 -14.60 0.57 -8.90
CA VAL A 75 -14.63 -0.87 -8.60
C VAL A 75 -15.68 -1.56 -9.43
#